data_AF-A0A024TFY8-F1
#
_entry.id   AF-A0A024TFY8-F1
#
_cell.length_a   1.000
_cell.length_b   1.000
_cell.length_c   1.000
_cell.angle_alpha   90.00
_cell.angle_beta   90.00
_cell.angle_gamma   90.00
#
_symmetry.space_group_name_H-M   'P 1'
#
loop_
_entity.id
_entity.type
_entity.pdbx_description
1 polymer ?
#
loop_
_entity_poly.entity_id
_entity_poly.type
_entity_poly.pdbx_seq_one_letter_code
_entity_poly.pdbx_strand_id
1 'polypeptide(L)'
;MSLPADLTLLLSQLANTIARALANSEATRKTNEDARAAASAPVRVEGLRLPEYHGRVGESVDLYIHRVNTFFAAKNIFPGADLATERRCLAMVVANLQGLAASWYLKRVARSDVSVSLLEHEALRAEFEPPDLQERLHDQLYTNRQSDCADLLEYIASGV
;
A
#
# COMPACT_ATOMS: atom_id res chain seq x y z
N MET A 1 6.71 38.09 59.48
CA MET A 1 8.12 37.78 59.12
C MET A 1 8.23 37.85 57.61
N SER A 2 8.81 38.93 57.09
CA SER A 2 8.98 39.14 55.63
C SER A 2 10.19 38.33 55.17
N LEU A 3 10.04 37.53 54.11
CA LEU A 3 11.17 36.84 53.49
C LEU A 3 12.14 37.90 52.92
N PRO A 4 13.48 37.71 53.03
CA PRO A 4 14.44 38.67 52.48
C PRO A 4 14.26 38.76 50.95
N ALA A 5 14.25 39.98 50.43
CA ALA A 5 13.93 40.28 49.03
C ALA A 5 14.80 39.49 48.01
N ASP A 6 16.01 39.11 48.40
CA ASP A 6 16.92 38.28 47.59
C ASP A 6 16.41 36.86 47.36
N LEU A 7 15.78 36.23 48.36
CA LEU A 7 15.24 34.88 48.22
C LEU A 7 14.02 34.85 47.30
N THR A 8 13.18 35.89 47.34
CA THR A 8 12.05 36.03 46.42
C THR A 8 12.50 36.24 44.96
N LEU A 9 13.60 36.97 44.76
CA LEU A 9 14.18 37.18 43.44
C LEU A 9 14.73 35.86 42.86
N LEU A 10 15.50 35.11 43.66
CA LEU A 10 16.07 33.82 43.25
C LEU A 10 15.01 32.78 42.92
N LEU A 11 13.93 32.70 43.70
CA LEU A 11 12.80 31.80 43.43
C LEU A 11 12.09 32.17 42.12
N SER A 12 11.90 33.46 41.86
CA SER A 12 11.28 33.92 40.61
C SER A 12 12.15 33.62 39.39
N GLN A 13 13.49 33.78 39.53
CA GLN A 13 14.44 33.45 38.47
C GLN A 13 14.40 31.95 38.17
N LEU A 14 14.46 31.09 39.19
CA LEU A 14 14.40 29.63 39.03
C LEU A 14 13.11 29.17 38.37
N ALA A 15 11.96 29.72 38.78
CA ALA A 15 10.67 29.41 38.18
C ALA A 15 10.64 29.78 36.68
N ASN A 16 11.21 30.93 36.32
CA ASN A 16 11.31 31.36 34.93
C ASN A 16 12.25 30.46 34.10
N THR A 17 13.35 29.97 34.68
CA THR A 17 14.25 29.04 33.99
C THR A 17 13.58 27.69 33.72
N ILE A 18 12.82 27.17 34.68
CA ILE A 18 12.08 25.91 34.54
C ILE A 18 10.98 26.05 33.48
N ALA A 19 10.22 27.15 33.50
CA ALA A 19 9.18 27.40 32.51
C ALA A 19 9.75 27.47 31.08
N ARG A 20 10.91 28.12 30.90
CA ARG A 20 11.61 28.18 29.60
C ARG A 20 12.13 26.82 29.15
N ALA A 21 12.67 26.01 30.06
CA ALA A 21 13.16 24.67 29.74
C ALA A 21 12.03 23.74 29.30
N LEU A 22 10.87 23.79 29.96
CA LEU A 22 9.68 23.02 29.59
C LEU A 22 9.13 23.46 28.22
N ALA A 23 8.99 24.76 27.99
CA ALA A 23 8.53 25.30 26.71
C ALA A 23 9.45 24.89 25.54
N ASN A 24 10.78 24.92 25.74
CA ASN A 24 11.73 24.46 24.74
C ASN A 24 11.63 22.95 24.49
N SER A 25 11.35 22.14 25.53
CA SER A 25 11.17 20.69 25.39
C SER A 25 9.88 20.33 24.64
N GLU A 26 8.81 21.09 24.81
CA GLU A 26 7.56 20.92 24.08
C GLU A 26 7.68 21.41 22.64
N ALA A 27 8.37 22.54 22.40
CA ALA A 27 8.63 23.05 21.06
C ALA A 27 9.47 22.05 20.25
N THR A 28 10.53 21.50 20.83
CA THR A 28 11.37 20.48 20.18
C THR A 28 10.60 19.19 19.88
N ARG A 29 9.73 18.73 20.79
CA ARG A 29 8.83 17.59 20.53
C ARG A 29 7.88 17.88 19.38
N LYS A 30 7.20 19.02 19.37
CA LYS A 30 6.30 19.43 18.27
C LYS A 30 7.04 19.52 16.94
N THR A 31 8.21 20.17 16.87
CA THR A 31 8.99 20.22 15.63
C THR A 31 9.45 18.85 15.13
N ASN A 32 9.78 17.91 16.03
CA ASN A 32 10.12 16.55 15.62
C ASN A 32 8.90 15.75 15.16
N GLU A 33 7.73 15.94 15.79
CA GLU A 33 6.47 15.36 15.34
C GLU A 33 6.05 15.93 13.99
N ASP A 34 6.17 17.24 13.77
CA ASP A 34 5.89 17.93 12.52
C ASP A 34 6.86 17.50 11.41
N ALA A 35 8.15 17.37 11.71
CA ALA A 35 9.15 16.86 10.77
C ALA A 35 8.89 15.40 10.37
N ARG A 36 8.47 14.57 11.34
CA ARG A 36 8.10 13.17 11.09
C ARG A 36 6.79 13.06 10.31
N ALA A 37 5.81 13.93 10.58
CA ALA A 37 4.57 14.03 9.83
C ALA A 37 4.81 14.53 8.40
N ALA A 38 5.70 15.51 8.22
CA ALA A 38 6.11 16.01 6.91
C ALA A 38 6.88 14.96 6.10
N ALA A 39 7.75 14.17 6.73
CA ALA A 39 8.43 13.04 6.10
C ALA A 39 7.48 11.89 5.73
N SER A 40 6.35 11.77 6.44
CA SER A 40 5.29 10.79 6.15
C SER A 40 4.22 11.30 5.18
N ALA A 41 4.33 12.54 4.68
CA ALA A 41 3.34 13.09 3.77
C ALA A 41 3.46 12.42 2.38
N PRO A 42 2.36 11.88 1.82
CA PRO A 42 2.40 11.15 0.56
C PRO A 42 2.84 12.07 -0.58
N VAL A 43 3.86 11.65 -1.32
CA VAL A 43 4.36 12.43 -2.46
C VAL A 43 3.29 12.43 -3.57
N ARG A 44 2.87 13.63 -4.00
CA ARG A 44 2.06 13.79 -5.20
C ARG A 44 2.95 13.59 -6.42
N VAL A 45 3.04 12.37 -6.90
CA VAL A 45 3.56 12.07 -8.24
C VAL A 45 2.42 12.27 -9.23
N GLU A 46 2.54 13.24 -10.13
CA GLU A 46 1.54 13.51 -11.17
C GLU A 46 1.51 12.39 -12.21
N GLY A 47 0.32 12.04 -12.71
CA GLY A 47 0.15 11.04 -13.79
C GLY A 47 0.12 9.56 -13.36
N LEU A 48 0.51 9.22 -12.13
CA LEU A 48 0.44 7.84 -11.61
C LEU A 48 -0.95 7.53 -11.04
N ARG A 49 -1.62 6.54 -11.63
CA ARG A 49 -2.88 5.96 -11.14
C ARG A 49 -2.63 4.59 -10.53
N LEU A 50 -3.44 4.22 -9.54
CA LEU A 50 -3.37 2.87 -9.00
C LEU A 50 -3.86 1.90 -10.08
N PRO A 51 -3.20 0.76 -10.29
CA PRO A 51 -3.65 -0.24 -11.25
C PRO A 51 -5.02 -0.79 -10.88
N GLU A 52 -5.83 -1.07 -11.90
CA GLU A 52 -7.11 -1.76 -11.76
C GLU A 52 -6.93 -3.26 -11.99
N TYR A 53 -7.74 -4.08 -11.31
CA TYR A 53 -7.77 -5.53 -11.52
C TYR A 53 -9.22 -6.03 -11.53
N HIS A 54 -9.60 -6.74 -12.60
CA HIS A 54 -10.98 -7.20 -12.82
C HIS A 54 -11.17 -8.66 -12.42
N GLY A 55 -10.09 -9.44 -12.38
CA GLY A 55 -10.14 -10.88 -12.16
C GLY A 55 -10.61 -11.65 -13.39
N ARG A 56 -10.29 -11.15 -14.60
CA ARG A 56 -10.63 -11.82 -15.86
C ARG A 56 -9.60 -12.90 -16.21
N VAL A 57 -10.04 -13.93 -16.91
CA VAL A 57 -9.14 -14.93 -17.50
C VAL A 57 -8.19 -14.22 -18.48
N GLY A 58 -6.89 -14.28 -18.22
CA GLY A 58 -5.84 -13.59 -18.98
C GLY A 58 -5.25 -12.35 -18.29
N GLU A 59 -5.86 -11.83 -17.21
CA GLU A 59 -5.19 -10.86 -16.35
C GLU A 59 -4.21 -11.58 -15.41
N SER A 60 -2.96 -11.13 -15.37
CA SER A 60 -1.95 -11.70 -14.47
C SER A 60 -2.00 -11.04 -13.09
N VAL A 61 -2.21 -11.87 -12.06
CA VAL A 61 -2.13 -11.46 -10.65
C VAL A 61 -0.73 -10.92 -10.32
N ASP A 62 0.32 -11.61 -10.76
CA ASP A 62 1.70 -11.22 -10.50
C ASP A 62 2.04 -9.84 -11.09
N LEU A 63 1.63 -9.58 -12.34
CA LEU A 63 1.82 -8.29 -12.99
C LEU A 63 1.05 -7.18 -12.27
N TYR A 64 -0.16 -7.47 -11.82
CA TYR A 64 -0.96 -6.53 -11.03
C TYR A 64 -0.28 -6.17 -9.71
N ILE A 65 0.14 -7.17 -8.93
CA ILE A 65 0.84 -6.96 -7.65
C ILE A 65 2.14 -6.18 -7.86
N HIS A 66 2.90 -6.49 -8.90
CA HIS A 66 4.11 -5.74 -9.25
C HIS A 66 3.82 -4.25 -9.51
N ARG A 67 2.76 -3.94 -10.28
CA ARG A 67 2.36 -2.56 -10.57
C ARG A 67 1.87 -1.83 -9.31
N VAL A 68 1.13 -2.51 -8.43
CA VAL A 68 0.67 -1.97 -7.14
C VAL A 68 1.86 -1.62 -6.24
N ASN A 69 2.84 -2.52 -6.13
CA ASN A 69 4.07 -2.27 -5.36
C ASN A 69 4.87 -1.11 -5.94
N THR A 70 4.98 -1.03 -7.26
CA THR A 70 5.66 0.08 -7.95
C THR A 70 4.97 1.41 -7.68
N PHE A 71 3.63 1.44 -7.66
CA PHE A 71 2.86 2.63 -7.34
C PHE A 71 3.09 3.11 -5.90
N PHE A 72 3.09 2.19 -4.93
CA PHE A 72 3.36 2.55 -3.53
C PHE A 72 4.79 3.02 -3.33
N ALA A 73 5.76 2.35 -3.95
CA ALA A 73 7.15 2.79 -3.95
C ALA A 73 7.29 4.21 -4.52
N ALA A 74 6.64 4.51 -5.64
CA ALA A 74 6.65 5.86 -6.23
C ALA A 74 6.05 6.93 -5.31
N LYS A 75 5.10 6.57 -4.43
CA LYS A 75 4.51 7.49 -3.44
C LYS A 75 5.24 7.55 -2.10
N ASN A 76 6.37 6.85 -1.95
CA ASN A 76 7.07 6.63 -0.68
C ASN A 76 6.16 6.02 0.40
N ILE A 77 5.27 5.12 -0.01
CA ILE A 77 4.40 4.37 0.88
C ILE A 77 4.99 2.96 0.98
N PHE A 78 5.34 2.53 2.19
CA PHE A 78 5.91 1.21 2.44
C PHE A 78 4.89 0.33 3.16
N PRO A 79 4.29 -0.66 2.48
CA PRO A 79 3.43 -1.65 3.11
C PRO A 79 4.22 -2.39 4.21
N GLY A 80 3.63 -2.55 5.39
CA GLY A 80 4.28 -3.22 6.53
C GLY A 80 5.13 -2.34 7.45
N ALA A 81 5.28 -1.04 7.16
CA ALA A 81 5.93 -0.10 8.10
C ALA A 81 5.14 0.06 9.41
N ASP A 82 3.80 0.12 9.31
CA ASP A 82 2.87 0.18 10.42
C ASP A 82 1.47 -0.30 9.99
N LEU A 83 0.70 -0.77 10.97
CA LEU A 83 -0.64 -1.34 10.79
C LEU A 83 -1.64 -0.35 10.20
N ALA A 84 -1.47 0.96 10.45
CA ALA A 84 -2.35 1.99 9.90
C ALA A 84 -2.05 2.26 8.43
N THR A 85 -0.78 2.36 8.04
CA THR A 85 -0.37 2.45 6.63
C THR A 85 -0.78 1.21 5.87
N GLU A 86 -0.65 0.01 6.44
CA GLU A 86 -1.03 -1.23 5.79
C GLU A 86 -2.54 -1.27 5.48
N ARG A 87 -3.38 -0.93 6.46
CA ARG A 87 -4.85 -0.79 6.26
C ARG A 87 -5.18 0.25 5.19
N ARG A 88 -4.46 1.37 5.18
CA ARG A 88 -4.65 2.42 4.17
C ARG A 88 -4.29 1.91 2.77
N CYS A 89 -3.19 1.17 2.65
CA CYS A 89 -2.78 0.57 1.40
C CYS A 89 -3.80 -0.46 0.91
N LEU A 90 -4.25 -1.37 1.78
CA LEU A 90 -5.30 -2.34 1.49
C LEU A 90 -6.58 -1.64 1.00
N ALA A 91 -7.04 -0.60 1.70
CA ALA A 91 -8.22 0.15 1.29
C ALA A 91 -8.08 0.79 -0.10
N MET A 92 -6.90 1.33 -0.44
CA MET A 92 -6.64 1.87 -1.77
C MET A 92 -6.69 0.78 -2.83
N VAL A 93 -6.08 -0.38 -2.58
CA VAL A 93 -6.07 -1.47 -3.57
C VAL A 93 -7.47 -2.05 -3.77
N VAL A 94 -8.21 -2.31 -2.69
CA VAL A 94 -9.58 -2.81 -2.72
C VAL A 94 -10.51 -1.86 -3.50
N ALA A 95 -10.32 -0.55 -3.34
CA ALA A 95 -11.10 0.45 -4.08
C ALA A 95 -10.85 0.42 -5.61
N ASN A 96 -9.76 -0.20 -6.06
CA ASN A 96 -9.40 -0.34 -7.48
C ASN A 96 -9.64 -1.77 -8.00
N LEU A 97 -10.16 -2.68 -7.16
CA LEU A 97 -10.69 -3.94 -7.65
C LEU A 97 -12.00 -3.68 -8.41
N GLN A 98 -12.19 -4.40 -9.49
CA GLN A 98 -13.36 -4.32 -10.36
C GLN A 98 -13.94 -5.71 -10.61
N GLY A 99 -15.17 -5.77 -11.12
CA GLY A 99 -15.77 -7.00 -11.64
C GLY A 99 -15.75 -8.20 -10.67
N LEU A 100 -15.12 -9.30 -11.12
CA LEU A 100 -15.03 -10.56 -10.38
C LEU A 100 -14.16 -10.42 -9.13
N ALA A 101 -13.04 -9.68 -9.23
CA ALA A 101 -12.14 -9.44 -8.11
C ALA A 101 -12.81 -8.65 -6.98
N ALA A 102 -13.57 -7.60 -7.30
CA ALA A 102 -14.34 -6.83 -6.31
C ALA A 102 -15.40 -7.71 -5.62
N SER A 103 -16.12 -8.51 -6.41
CA SER A 103 -17.16 -9.41 -5.90
C SER A 103 -16.60 -10.49 -4.98
N TRP A 104 -15.44 -11.04 -5.33
CA TRP A 104 -14.71 -12.01 -4.50
C TRP A 104 -14.29 -11.39 -3.17
N TYR A 105 -13.69 -10.20 -3.19
CA TYR A 105 -13.27 -9.51 -1.97
C TYR A 105 -14.45 -9.23 -1.02
N LEU A 106 -15.60 -8.80 -1.55
CA LEU A 106 -16.81 -8.58 -0.76
C LEU A 106 -17.31 -9.86 -0.07
N LYS A 107 -17.29 -11.00 -0.76
CA LYS A 107 -17.65 -12.31 -0.16
C LYS A 107 -16.70 -12.68 0.97
N ARG A 108 -15.43 -12.33 0.83
CA ARG A 108 -14.40 -12.61 1.82
C ARG A 108 -14.56 -11.76 3.08
N VAL A 109 -14.87 -10.47 2.93
CA VAL A 109 -15.25 -9.57 4.03
C VAL A 109 -16.48 -10.09 4.77
N ALA A 110 -17.50 -10.55 4.05
CA ALA A 110 -18.72 -11.10 4.66
C ALA A 110 -18.48 -12.37 5.49
N ARG A 111 -17.40 -13.10 5.22
CA ARG A 111 -16.98 -14.30 5.96
C ARG A 111 -16.02 -14.00 7.12
N SER A 112 -15.68 -12.73 7.34
CA SER A 112 -14.66 -12.30 8.30
C SER A 112 -13.27 -12.89 8.03
N ASP A 113 -13.00 -13.28 6.78
CA ASP A 113 -11.75 -13.92 6.34
C ASP A 113 -10.80 -12.90 5.69
N VAL A 114 -10.61 -11.74 6.32
CA VAL A 114 -9.81 -10.64 5.74
C VAL A 114 -8.60 -10.39 6.61
N SER A 115 -7.42 -10.70 6.09
CA SER A 115 -6.17 -10.26 6.69
C SER A 115 -5.88 -8.80 6.33
N VAL A 116 -5.07 -8.17 7.17
CA VAL A 116 -4.64 -6.78 6.97
C VAL A 116 -3.53 -6.68 5.93
N SER A 117 -2.91 -7.81 5.57
CA SER A 117 -1.84 -7.89 4.60
C SER A 117 -2.31 -7.36 3.25
N LEU A 118 -1.53 -6.42 2.70
CA LEU A 118 -1.89 -5.52 1.60
C LEU A 118 -2.70 -6.19 0.48
N LEU A 119 -2.30 -7.37 0.05
CA LEU A 119 -3.20 -8.42 -0.40
C LEU A 119 -2.41 -9.70 -0.14
N GLU A 120 -3.03 -10.72 0.42
CA GLU A 120 -2.49 -12.07 0.33
C GLU A 120 -2.39 -12.45 -1.15
N HIS A 121 -1.24 -12.16 -1.74
CA HIS A 121 -0.90 -12.45 -3.12
C HIS A 121 -1.26 -13.90 -3.44
N GLU A 122 -0.94 -14.81 -2.53
CA GLU A 122 -1.29 -16.23 -2.60
C GLU A 122 -2.79 -16.49 -2.68
N ALA A 123 -3.63 -15.70 -1.98
CA ALA A 123 -5.07 -15.90 -2.02
C ALA A 123 -5.70 -15.38 -3.32
N LEU A 124 -5.20 -14.27 -3.90
CA LEU A 124 -5.63 -13.87 -5.25
C LEU A 124 -5.14 -14.84 -6.29
N ARG A 125 -3.90 -15.32 -6.16
CA ARG A 125 -3.32 -16.31 -7.03
C ARG A 125 -4.14 -17.59 -6.99
N ALA A 126 -4.46 -18.12 -5.82
CA ALA A 126 -5.29 -19.32 -5.68
C ALA A 126 -6.70 -19.19 -6.26
N GLU A 127 -7.33 -18.01 -6.19
CA GLU A 127 -8.66 -17.78 -6.75
C GLU A 127 -8.65 -17.59 -8.27
N PHE A 128 -7.72 -16.77 -8.78
CA PHE A 128 -7.75 -16.29 -10.18
C PHE A 128 -6.72 -16.98 -11.08
N GLU A 129 -5.75 -17.70 -10.52
CA GLU A 129 -4.72 -18.46 -11.22
C GLU A 129 -4.85 -19.94 -10.83
N PRO A 130 -5.61 -20.74 -11.60
CA PRO A 130 -5.85 -22.12 -11.24
C PRO A 130 -4.54 -22.94 -11.32
N PRO A 131 -4.37 -23.97 -10.48
CA PRO A 131 -3.11 -24.70 -10.34
C PRO A 131 -2.70 -25.48 -11.61
N ASP A 132 -3.66 -25.76 -12.49
CA ASP A 132 -3.47 -26.41 -13.79
C ASP A 132 -3.19 -25.42 -14.93
N LEU A 133 -2.99 -24.12 -14.63
CA LEU A 133 -2.78 -23.10 -15.65
C LEU A 133 -1.64 -23.45 -16.60
N GLN A 134 -0.52 -23.96 -16.08
CA GLN A 134 0.62 -24.35 -16.91
C GLN A 134 0.29 -25.52 -17.85
N GLU A 135 -0.44 -26.53 -17.38
CA GLU A 135 -0.86 -27.68 -18.19
C GLU A 135 -1.85 -27.25 -19.26
N ARG A 136 -2.79 -26.36 -18.92
CA ARG A 136 -3.72 -25.76 -19.89
C ARG A 136 -3.04 -24.91 -20.94
N LEU A 137 -2.05 -24.11 -20.56
CA LEU A 137 -1.26 -23.32 -21.51
C LEU A 137 -0.45 -24.23 -22.43
N HIS A 138 0.08 -25.33 -21.90
CA HIS A 138 0.79 -26.33 -22.68
C HIS A 138 -0.13 -27.04 -23.69
N ASP A 139 -1.33 -27.43 -23.27
CA ASP A 139 -2.36 -28.00 -24.16
C ASP A 139 -2.80 -26.99 -25.24
N GLN A 140 -2.95 -25.71 -24.86
CA GLN A 140 -3.25 -24.64 -25.81
C GLN A 140 -2.14 -24.49 -26.83
N LEU A 141 -0.87 -24.48 -26.40
CA LEU A 141 0.28 -24.40 -27.31
C LEU A 141 0.36 -25.57 -28.28
N TYR A 142 0.10 -26.81 -27.82
CA TYR A 142 0.10 -27.97 -28.70
C TYR A 142 -1.06 -28.00 -29.68
N THR A 143 -2.20 -27.44 -29.27
CA THR A 143 -3.39 -27.38 -30.12
C THR A 143 -3.31 -26.21 -31.11
N ASN A 144 -2.51 -25.19 -30.81
CA ASN A 144 -2.38 -24.00 -31.62
C ASN A 144 -1.57 -24.26 -32.90
N ARG A 145 -2.23 -24.20 -34.06
CA ARG A 145 -1.63 -24.43 -35.36
C ARG A 145 -1.56 -23.14 -36.15
N GLN A 146 -0.44 -22.93 -36.84
CA GLN A 146 -0.27 -21.79 -37.73
C GLN A 146 -1.32 -21.73 -38.84
N SER A 147 -1.91 -22.88 -39.22
CA SER A 147 -3.00 -22.96 -40.19
C SER A 147 -4.29 -22.28 -39.74
N ASP A 148 -4.45 -22.07 -38.44
CA ASP A 148 -5.68 -21.60 -37.82
C ASP A 148 -5.63 -20.09 -37.53
N CYS A 149 -4.49 -19.44 -37.82
CA CYS A 149 -4.28 -17.99 -37.70
C CYS A 149 -4.24 -17.32 -39.09
N ALA A 150 -4.64 -16.04 -39.18
CA ALA A 150 -4.66 -15.33 -40.45
C ALA A 150 -3.25 -14.97 -40.95
N ASP A 151 -2.30 -14.75 -40.05
CA ASP A 151 -0.90 -14.49 -40.38
C ASP A 151 0.09 -15.01 -39.31
N LEU A 152 1.37 -14.83 -39.62
CA LEU A 152 2.48 -15.29 -38.77
C LEU A 152 2.61 -14.46 -37.48
N LEU A 153 2.16 -13.20 -37.47
CA LEU A 153 2.22 -12.33 -36.30
C LEU A 153 1.13 -12.67 -35.29
N GLU A 154 -0.08 -12.96 -35.77
CA GLU A 154 -1.21 -13.45 -34.98
C GLU A 154 -0.87 -14.83 -34.39
N TYR A 155 -0.25 -15.71 -35.17
CA TYR A 155 0.21 -17.00 -34.66
C TYR A 155 1.21 -16.84 -33.50
N ILE A 156 2.22 -15.97 -33.65
CA ILE A 156 3.19 -15.69 -32.57
C ILE A 156 2.48 -15.06 -31.35
N ALA A 157 1.57 -14.12 -31.57
CA ALA A 157 0.84 -13.47 -30.48
C ALA A 157 -0.12 -14.41 -29.74
N SER A 158 -0.61 -15.46 -30.41
CA SER A 158 -1.47 -16.49 -29.81
C SER A 158 -0.69 -17.60 -29.08
N GLY A 159 0.63 -17.69 -29.29
CA GLY A 159 1.52 -18.66 -28.65
C GLY A 159 2.31 -18.11 -27.46
N VAL A 160 1.99 -16.92 -26.98
CA VAL A 160 2.64 -16.25 -25.83
C VAL A 160 1.61 -15.86 -24.79
#